data_AF-A0A645H2B6-F1
#
_entry.id   AF-A0A645H2B6-F1
#
_cell.length_a   1.000
_cell.length_b   1.000
_cell.length_c   1.000
_cell.angle_alpha   90.00
_cell.angle_beta   90.00
_cell.angle_gamma   90.00
#
_symmetry.space_group_name_H-M   'P 1'
#
loop_
_entity.id
_entity.type
_entity.pdbx_description
1 polymer ?
#
loop_
_entity_poly.entity_id
_entity_poly.type
_entity_poly.pdbx_seq_one_letter_code
_entity_poly.pdbx_strand_id
1 'polypeptide(L)'
;MFFTVTQDGSPLRKRRYMYSESFYVVGMAEYAAAAVLGKPNFHVSVVCDVSPLCDCYGGNSPPIIPDVGIFASFDPVALDSACARLSAAQKPIGRKVRGKDIFADVNEGTDWRTALEHAERIGLGTTSYNLIEMK
;
A
#
# COMPACT_ATOMS: atom_id res chain seq x y z
N MET A 1 10.88 15.99 -13.07
CA MET A 1 11.84 14.95 -12.63
C MET A 1 12.26 15.31 -11.22
N PHE A 2 11.69 14.67 -10.21
CA PHE A 2 11.96 14.96 -8.81
C PHE A 2 12.97 13.92 -8.29
N PHE A 3 14.12 14.37 -7.78
CA PHE A 3 15.08 13.50 -7.10
C PHE A 3 14.99 13.78 -5.60
N THR A 4 14.73 12.75 -4.82
CA THR A 4 14.89 12.84 -3.37
C THR A 4 16.39 12.77 -3.06
N VAL A 5 16.90 13.82 -2.45
CA VAL A 5 18.26 13.86 -1.91
C VAL A 5 18.21 13.55 -0.42
N THR A 6 19.26 12.95 0.10
CA THR A 6 19.48 12.90 1.54
C THR A 6 19.69 14.33 2.08
N GLN A 7 19.64 14.51 3.40
CA GLN A 7 19.82 15.83 4.01
C GLN A 7 21.20 16.46 3.70
N ASP A 8 22.21 15.64 3.43
CA ASP A 8 23.56 16.04 2.98
C ASP A 8 23.66 16.28 1.45
N GLY A 9 22.55 16.21 0.72
CA GLY A 9 22.50 16.50 -0.71
C GLY A 9 23.04 15.38 -1.60
N SER A 10 23.39 14.21 -1.03
CA SER A 10 23.79 13.07 -1.83
C SER A 10 22.57 12.43 -2.52
N PRO A 11 22.69 12.03 -3.79
CA PRO A 11 21.60 11.37 -4.49
C PRO A 11 21.28 10.05 -3.80
N LEU A 12 20.01 9.82 -3.46
CA LEU A 12 19.56 8.50 -2.99
C LEU A 12 19.77 7.48 -4.10
N ARG A 13 20.85 6.69 -3.99
CA ARG A 13 21.25 5.68 -4.98
C ARG A 13 20.39 4.43 -4.83
N LYS A 14 19.07 4.55 -5.00
CA LYS A 14 18.16 3.41 -5.01
C LYS A 14 18.10 2.82 -6.43
N ARG A 15 18.09 1.48 -6.54
CA ARG A 15 18.16 0.75 -7.82
C ARG A 15 17.08 1.26 -8.79
N ARG A 16 17.40 1.29 -10.08
CA ARG A 16 16.61 1.83 -11.21
C ARG A 16 15.11 1.43 -11.22
N TYR A 17 14.74 0.29 -10.65
CA TYR A 17 13.36 -0.21 -10.56
C TYR A 17 12.48 0.53 -9.53
N MET A 18 13.08 1.06 -8.45
CA MET A 18 12.29 1.71 -7.41
C MET A 18 11.65 3.02 -7.88
N TYR A 19 12.26 3.68 -8.87
CA TYR A 19 11.76 4.93 -9.44
C TYR A 19 10.44 4.73 -10.19
N SER A 20 10.34 3.74 -11.09
CA SER A 20 9.12 3.52 -11.87
C SER A 20 7.94 3.10 -11.01
N GLU A 21 8.16 2.22 -10.03
CA GLU A 21 7.09 1.73 -9.14
C GLU A 21 6.57 2.85 -8.22
N SER A 22 7.47 3.69 -7.68
CA SER A 22 7.07 4.83 -6.85
C SER A 22 6.24 5.86 -7.63
N PHE A 23 6.65 6.21 -8.86
CA PHE A 23 5.86 7.12 -9.71
C PHE A 23 4.53 6.50 -10.12
N TYR A 24 4.48 5.19 -10.34
CA TYR A 24 3.24 4.48 -10.64
C TYR A 24 2.24 4.62 -9.49
N VAL A 25 2.62 4.28 -8.25
CA VAL A 25 1.69 4.34 -7.11
C VAL A 25 1.31 5.77 -6.72
N VAL A 26 2.21 6.75 -6.92
CA VAL A 26 1.88 8.18 -6.79
C VAL A 26 0.84 8.58 -7.84
N GLY A 27 1.00 8.16 -9.09
CA GLY A 27 0.01 8.38 -10.14
C GLY A 27 -1.34 7.75 -9.80
N MET A 28 -1.37 6.52 -9.28
CA MET A 28 -2.61 5.85 -8.86
C MET A 28 -3.39 6.67 -7.82
N ALA A 29 -2.71 7.30 -6.85
CA ALA A 29 -3.35 8.18 -5.89
C ALA A 29 -3.98 9.43 -6.54
N GLU A 30 -3.31 10.05 -7.53
CA GLU A 30 -3.87 11.18 -8.30
C GLU A 30 -5.13 10.76 -9.09
N TYR A 31 -5.09 9.60 -9.73
CA TYR A 31 -6.25 9.07 -10.46
C TYR A 31 -7.41 8.74 -9.52
N ALA A 32 -7.13 8.18 -8.34
CA ALA A 32 -8.14 7.93 -7.33
C ALA A 32 -8.79 9.24 -6.85
N ALA A 33 -8.00 10.27 -6.60
CA ALA A 33 -8.49 11.60 -6.24
C ALA A 33 -9.39 12.19 -7.33
N ALA A 34 -8.96 12.11 -8.60
CA ALA A 34 -9.78 12.56 -9.72
C ALA A 34 -11.09 11.76 -9.87
N ALA A 35 -11.07 10.45 -9.58
CA ALA A 35 -12.25 9.59 -9.70
C ALA A 35 -13.36 9.99 -8.71
N VAL A 36 -12.99 10.33 -7.47
CA VAL A 36 -13.91 10.69 -6.37
C VAL A 36 -14.24 12.18 -6.30
N LEU A 37 -13.52 13.04 -7.03
CA LEU A 37 -13.67 14.49 -6.97
C LEU A 37 -15.12 14.91 -7.23
N GLY A 38 -15.70 15.64 -6.25
CA GLY A 38 -17.06 16.17 -6.34
C GLY A 38 -18.17 15.12 -6.24
N LYS A 39 -17.86 13.88 -5.82
CA LYS A 39 -18.83 12.78 -5.74
C LYS A 39 -18.88 12.19 -4.33
N PRO A 40 -20.08 11.79 -3.84
CA PRO A 40 -20.15 10.91 -2.69
C PRO A 40 -19.45 9.59 -3.03
N ASN A 41 -18.65 9.09 -2.10
CA ASN A 41 -17.87 7.88 -2.28
C ASN A 41 -17.85 7.08 -0.97
N PHE A 42 -17.83 5.76 -1.10
CA PHE A 42 -17.72 4.80 -0.01
C PHE A 42 -16.91 3.62 -0.54
N HIS A 43 -15.89 3.22 0.21
CA HIS A 43 -14.89 2.26 -0.26
C HIS A 43 -14.97 1.01 0.59
N VAL A 44 -14.82 -0.14 -0.07
CA VAL A 44 -14.78 -1.46 0.56
C VAL A 44 -13.58 -2.20 0.01
N SER A 45 -12.73 -2.70 0.90
CA SER A 45 -11.55 -3.48 0.56
C SER A 45 -11.70 -4.88 1.15
N VAL A 46 -11.44 -5.90 0.34
CA VAL A 46 -11.43 -7.30 0.76
C VAL A 46 -9.99 -7.76 0.76
N VAL A 47 -9.48 -8.11 1.94
CA VAL A 47 -8.10 -8.58 2.11
C VAL A 47 -8.18 -10.07 2.40
N CYS A 48 -8.21 -10.86 1.33
CA CYS A 48 -8.35 -12.31 1.38
C CYS A 48 -7.20 -12.97 0.63
N ASP A 49 -6.57 -13.98 1.25
CA ASP A 49 -5.56 -14.85 0.66
C ASP A 49 -4.52 -14.11 -0.20
N VAL A 50 -3.80 -13.15 0.40
CA VAL A 50 -2.86 -12.28 -0.34
C VAL A 50 -1.67 -13.08 -0.84
N SER A 51 -1.48 -13.09 -2.16
CA SER A 51 -0.37 -13.72 -2.85
C SER A 51 0.90 -12.85 -2.80
N PRO A 52 2.10 -13.42 -3.03
CA PRO A 52 3.35 -12.66 -2.96
C PRO A 52 3.55 -11.66 -4.09
N LEU A 53 2.87 -11.83 -5.23
CA LEU A 53 3.07 -11.00 -6.42
C LEU A 53 1.73 -10.41 -6.85
N CYS A 54 1.76 -9.19 -7.36
CA CYS A 54 0.55 -8.51 -7.85
C CYS A 54 -0.08 -9.30 -9.01
N ASP A 55 -1.40 -9.24 -9.14
CA ASP A 55 -2.18 -9.95 -10.17
C ASP A 55 -1.81 -9.57 -11.61
N CYS A 56 -1.08 -8.46 -11.80
CA CYS A 56 -0.49 -8.12 -13.10
C CYS A 56 0.66 -9.07 -13.50
N TYR A 57 1.16 -9.89 -12.57
CA TYR A 57 2.12 -10.95 -12.82
C TYR A 57 1.40 -12.18 -13.41
N GLY A 58 1.88 -12.70 -14.54
CA GLY A 58 1.21 -13.78 -15.28
C GLY A 58 1.25 -15.17 -14.62
N GLY A 59 1.61 -15.28 -13.34
CA GLY A 59 1.72 -16.54 -12.61
C GLY A 59 0.89 -16.51 -11.33
N ASN A 60 0.38 -17.68 -10.92
CA ASN A 60 -0.33 -17.84 -9.66
C ASN A 60 0.60 -18.40 -8.59
N SER A 61 0.52 -17.90 -7.36
CA SER A 61 1.33 -18.32 -6.23
C SER A 61 0.44 -18.55 -5.02
N PRO A 62 0.77 -19.52 -4.15
CA PRO A 62 0.00 -19.74 -2.92
C PRO A 62 0.04 -18.48 -2.04
N PRO A 63 -1.02 -18.24 -1.23
CA PRO A 63 -1.10 -17.07 -0.37
C PRO A 63 0.02 -17.08 0.66
N ILE A 64 0.53 -15.88 0.96
CA ILE A 64 1.53 -15.63 1.99
C ILE A 64 0.94 -14.90 3.19
N ILE A 65 -0.21 -14.24 3.04
CA ILE A 65 -0.99 -13.64 4.12
C ILE A 65 -2.36 -14.34 4.10
N PRO A 66 -2.85 -14.84 5.25
CA PRO A 66 -4.19 -15.41 5.33
C PRO A 66 -5.27 -14.35 5.09
N ASP A 67 -6.52 -14.78 4.99
CA ASP A 67 -7.67 -13.89 5.07
C ASP A 67 -7.61 -13.00 6.33
N VAL A 68 -7.71 -11.68 6.10
CA VAL A 68 -7.70 -10.62 7.12
C VAL A 68 -9.11 -10.07 7.32
N GLY A 69 -9.98 -10.20 6.30
CA GLY A 69 -11.37 -9.78 6.35
C GLY A 69 -11.74 -8.65 5.38
N ILE A 70 -12.90 -8.06 5.64
CA ILE A 70 -13.51 -6.99 4.83
C ILE A 70 -13.47 -5.69 5.63
N PHE A 71 -12.97 -4.63 4.98
CA PHE A 71 -12.87 -3.30 5.55
C PHE A 71 -13.70 -2.32 4.74
N ALA A 72 -14.24 -1.31 5.40
CA ALA A 72 -14.98 -0.26 4.71
C ALA A 72 -14.77 1.11 5.37
N SER A 73 -14.78 2.16 4.55
CA SER A 73 -14.60 3.54 5.01
C SER A 73 -15.10 4.55 3.97
N PHE A 74 -15.46 5.75 4.43
CA PHE A 74 -15.64 6.92 3.57
C PHE A 74 -14.31 7.60 3.22
N ASP A 75 -13.25 7.34 3.98
CA ASP A 75 -11.89 7.82 3.70
C ASP A 75 -11.08 6.67 3.07
N PRO A 76 -10.72 6.76 1.78
CA PRO A 76 -9.97 5.71 1.07
C PRO A 76 -8.53 5.56 1.58
N VAL A 77 -7.88 6.63 2.04
CA VAL A 77 -6.49 6.58 2.51
C VAL A 77 -6.44 5.89 3.88
N ALA A 78 -7.41 6.17 4.74
CA ALA A 78 -7.56 5.51 6.03
C ALA A 78 -7.82 4.00 5.85
N LEU A 79 -8.67 3.65 4.86
CA LEU A 79 -8.99 2.27 4.51
C LEU A 79 -7.76 1.47 4.07
N ASP A 80 -7.00 2.00 3.10
CA ASP A 80 -5.82 1.33 2.58
C ASP A 80 -4.71 1.22 3.64
N SER A 81 -4.57 2.25 4.48
CA SER A 81 -3.67 2.24 5.64
C SER A 81 -4.04 1.15 6.64
N ALA A 82 -5.33 0.93 6.89
CA ALA A 82 -5.81 -0.17 7.74
C ALA A 82 -5.51 -1.53 7.12
N CYS A 83 -5.85 -1.72 5.84
CA CYS A 83 -5.62 -2.96 5.11
C CYS A 83 -4.13 -3.35 5.13
N ALA A 84 -3.24 -2.43 4.77
CA ALA A 84 -1.81 -2.69 4.71
C ALA A 84 -1.20 -3.02 6.09
N ARG A 85 -1.56 -2.25 7.13
CA ARG A 85 -1.06 -2.47 8.50
C ARG A 85 -1.55 -3.80 9.08
N LEU A 86 -2.85 -4.11 8.94
CA LEU A 86 -3.42 -5.35 9.45
C LEU A 86 -2.93 -6.58 8.69
N SER A 87 -2.66 -6.45 7.38
CA SER A 87 -2.00 -7.49 6.58
C SER A 87 -0.57 -7.74 7.04
N ALA A 88 0.22 -6.67 7.25
CA ALA A 88 1.60 -6.80 7.72
C ALA A 88 1.70 -7.35 9.15
N ALA A 89 0.64 -7.24 9.95
CA ALA A 89 0.56 -7.79 11.30
C ALA A 89 0.19 -9.29 11.33
N GLN A 90 -0.24 -9.87 10.22
CA GLN A 90 -0.61 -11.29 10.16
C GLN A 90 0.62 -12.20 10.29
N LYS A 91 0.37 -13.43 10.77
CA LYS A 91 1.37 -14.49 10.70
C LYS A 91 1.47 -14.99 9.24
N PRO A 92 2.64 -14.89 8.59
CA PRO A 92 2.81 -15.34 7.21
C PRO A 92 2.62 -16.84 7.05
N ILE A 93 2.05 -17.25 5.92
CA ILE A 93 1.89 -18.65 5.52
C ILE A 93 3.12 -19.09 4.74
N GLY A 94 3.70 -20.24 5.10
CA GLY A 94 4.75 -20.90 4.31
C GLY A 94 6.06 -20.14 4.15
N ARG A 95 6.23 -18.98 4.81
CA ARG A 95 7.41 -18.11 4.70
C ARG A 95 7.82 -17.57 6.06
N LYS A 96 9.13 -17.40 6.26
CA LYS A 96 9.67 -16.64 7.41
C LYS A 96 9.90 -15.19 6.99
N VAL A 97 9.31 -14.25 7.71
CA VAL A 97 9.62 -12.82 7.63
C VAL A 97 10.98 -12.60 8.32
N ARG A 98 11.92 -12.05 7.57
CA ARG A 98 13.29 -11.71 7.99
C ARG A 98 13.39 -10.26 8.46
N GLY A 99 12.44 -9.41 8.08
CA GLY A 99 12.40 -7.99 8.39
C GLY A 99 11.21 -7.59 9.29
N LYS A 100 10.80 -6.32 9.18
CA LYS A 100 9.65 -5.78 9.92
C LYS A 100 8.32 -5.92 9.18
N ASP A 101 8.37 -6.11 7.86
CA ASP A 101 7.20 -6.01 6.98
C ASP A 101 7.28 -7.09 5.90
N ILE A 102 6.25 -7.95 5.83
CA ILE A 102 6.19 -9.04 4.85
C ILE A 102 6.26 -8.53 3.40
N PHE A 103 5.71 -7.35 3.13
CA PHE A 103 5.72 -6.77 1.78
C PHE A 103 7.14 -6.45 1.31
N ALA A 104 7.95 -5.86 2.19
CA ALA A 104 9.34 -5.52 1.89
C ALA A 104 10.25 -6.77 1.76
N ASP A 105 9.91 -7.84 2.47
CA ASP A 105 10.63 -9.12 2.41
C ASP A 105 10.30 -9.95 1.14
N VAL A 106 9.16 -9.69 0.53
CA VAL A 106 8.71 -10.37 -0.69
C VAL A 106 9.22 -9.65 -1.91
N ASN A 107 9.15 -8.32 -1.93
CA ASN A 107 9.66 -7.50 -3.01
C ASN A 107 10.62 -6.42 -2.48
N GLU A 108 11.92 -6.68 -2.60
CA GLU A 108 12.96 -5.79 -2.07
C GLU A 108 12.91 -4.43 -2.77
N GLY A 109 12.63 -3.37 -2.00
CA GLY A 109 12.55 -2.01 -2.49
C GLY A 109 11.12 -1.50 -2.70
N THR A 110 10.10 -2.34 -2.53
CA THR A 110 8.71 -1.88 -2.50
C THR A 110 8.38 -1.25 -1.14
N ASP A 111 7.80 -0.06 -1.16
CA ASP A 111 7.27 0.60 0.04
C ASP A 111 5.85 1.14 -0.21
N TRP A 112 4.87 0.39 0.28
CA TRP A 112 3.45 0.71 0.14
C TRP A 112 3.06 2.05 0.78
N ARG A 113 3.86 2.56 1.73
CA ARG A 113 3.63 3.85 2.40
C ARG A 113 3.72 5.02 1.43
N THR A 114 4.52 4.89 0.37
CA THR A 114 4.73 5.93 -0.64
C THR A 114 3.42 6.44 -1.23
N ALA A 115 2.50 5.53 -1.56
CA ALA A 115 1.20 5.87 -2.14
C ALA A 115 0.33 6.65 -1.14
N LEU A 116 0.28 6.15 0.10
CA LEU A 116 -0.56 6.71 1.17
C LEU A 116 -0.08 8.09 1.62
N GLU A 117 1.23 8.27 1.79
CA GLU A 117 1.81 9.56 2.13
C GLU A 117 1.54 10.61 1.04
N HIS A 118 1.59 10.21 -0.23
CA HIS A 118 1.25 11.11 -1.33
C HIS A 118 -0.24 11.44 -1.35
N ALA A 119 -1.11 10.42 -1.19
CA ALA A 119 -2.55 10.59 -1.13
C ALA A 119 -2.98 11.55 0.01
N GLU A 120 -2.35 11.44 1.18
CA GLU A 120 -2.58 12.36 2.30
C GLU A 120 -2.07 13.78 1.97
N ARG A 121 -0.90 13.93 1.34
CA ARG A 121 -0.37 15.25 0.92
C ARG A 121 -1.27 15.98 -0.07
N ILE A 122 -1.94 15.26 -0.98
CA ILE A 122 -2.87 15.86 -1.95
C ILE A 122 -4.30 16.04 -1.40
N GLY A 123 -4.53 15.65 -0.14
CA GLY A 123 -5.81 15.84 0.54
C GLY A 123 -6.89 14.82 0.18
N LEU A 124 -6.53 13.63 -0.32
CA LEU A 124 -7.49 12.56 -0.62
C LEU A 124 -8.10 11.91 0.64
N GLY A 125 -7.38 11.97 1.76
CA GLY A 125 -7.76 11.37 3.03
C GLY A 125 -6.61 11.42 4.03
N THR A 126 -6.68 10.65 5.10
CA THR A 126 -5.61 10.57 6.12
C THR A 126 -5.12 9.14 6.35
N THR A 127 -3.85 8.99 6.71
CA THR A 127 -3.28 7.68 7.11
C THR A 127 -3.65 7.25 8.53
N SER A 128 -4.27 8.15 9.29
CA SER A 128 -4.76 7.91 10.65
C SER A 128 -6.19 7.37 10.61
N TYR A 129 -6.47 6.35 11.42
CA TYR A 129 -7.80 5.74 11.49
C TYR A 129 -8.08 5.22 12.89
N ASN A 130 -9.36 5.06 13.21
CA ASN A 130 -9.81 4.28 14.36
C ASN A 130 -10.49 3.00 13.84
N LEU A 131 -10.04 1.85 14.31
CA LEU A 131 -10.63 0.58 13.92
C LEU A 131 -11.87 0.32 14.77
N ILE A 132 -13.02 0.12 14.11
CA ILE A 132 -14.29 -0.23 14.75
C ILE A 132 -14.68 -1.61 14.24
N GLU A 133 -14.76 -2.58 15.15
CA GLU A 133 -15.18 -3.93 14.82
C GLU A 133 -16.71 -4.01 14.84
N MET A 134 -17.28 -4.41 13.70
CA MET A 134 -18.72 -4.62 13.53
C MET A 134 -19.05 -6.07 13.92
N LYS A 135 -20.06 -6.26 14.77
CA LYS A 135 -20.57 -7.57 15.18
C LYS A 135 -21.81 -7.96 14.38
#